data_AF-T1EDN9-F1
#
_entry.id   AF-T1EDN9-F1
#
_cell.length_a   1.000
_cell.length_b   1.000
_cell.length_c   1.000
_cell.angle_alpha   90.00
_cell.angle_beta   90.00
_cell.angle_gamma   90.00
#
_symmetry.space_group_name_H-M   'P 1'
#
loop_
_entity.id
_entity.type
_entity.pdbx_description
1 polymer ?
#
loop_
_entity_poly.entity_id
_entity_poly.type
_entity_poly.pdbx_seq_one_letter_code
_entity_poly.pdbx_strand_id
1 'polypeptide(L)'
;MLSHIASNLGVKDLILSDDYPPPNLTLCKTFKAVVGALYLDQGYDRCSKFVRDFIAVQLVGKRVDDVWVVTNPMGLLVKELQKLGLKEPESRLIWSSGSNTVLSNYVVGIYSDKKLLGKAPGETLTTAEEMAARDALRNLYQIQDKRTPLKF
;
A
#
# COMPACT_ATOMS: atom_id res chain seq x y z
N MET A 1 5.04 1.18 -13.14
CA MET A 1 3.73 1.87 -13.11
C MET A 1 3.68 3.02 -14.12
N LEU A 2 4.54 4.04 -14.02
CA LEU A 2 4.48 5.20 -14.93
C LEU A 2 4.71 4.83 -16.41
N SER A 3 5.67 3.96 -16.72
CA SER A 3 5.88 3.49 -18.09
C SER A 3 4.65 2.76 -18.67
N HIS A 4 3.92 2.01 -17.84
CA HIS A 4 2.68 1.33 -18.26
C HIS A 4 1.57 2.34 -18.60
N ILE A 5 1.38 3.37 -17.77
CA ILE A 5 0.44 4.46 -18.07
C ILE A 5 0.84 5.18 -19.36
N ALA A 6 2.13 5.51 -19.50
CA ALA A 6 2.65 6.21 -20.67
C ALA A 6 2.39 5.43 -21.97
N SER A 7 2.68 4.13 -21.96
CA SER A 7 2.41 3.26 -23.12
C SER A 7 0.93 3.19 -23.47
N ASN A 8 0.03 3.09 -22.48
CA ASN A 8 -1.41 3.04 -22.71
C ASN A 8 -2.01 4.37 -23.15
N LEU A 9 -1.32 5.48 -22.91
CA LEU A 9 -1.70 6.83 -23.37
C LEU A 9 -1.08 7.20 -24.73
N GLY A 10 -0.40 6.26 -25.41
CA GLY A 10 0.23 6.52 -26.72
C GLY A 10 1.53 7.31 -26.66
N VAL A 11 2.12 7.51 -25.47
CA VAL A 11 3.43 8.21 -25.35
C VAL A 11 4.52 7.43 -26.06
N LYS A 12 4.40 6.10 -26.12
CA LYS A 12 5.34 5.23 -26.85
C LYS A 12 5.39 5.53 -28.35
N ASP A 13 4.32 6.05 -28.93
CA ASP A 13 4.22 6.30 -30.38
C ASP A 13 4.70 7.71 -30.74
N LEU A 14 4.64 8.65 -29.79
CA LEU A 14 5.01 10.06 -29.97
C LEU A 14 6.43 10.38 -29.51
N ILE A 15 7.06 9.46 -28.77
CA ILE A 15 8.38 9.69 -28.19
C ILE A 15 9.46 9.72 -29.28
N LEU A 16 10.23 10.80 -29.31
CA LEU A 16 11.46 10.88 -30.08
C LEU A 16 12.59 10.24 -29.25
N SER A 17 12.87 8.97 -29.54
CA SER A 17 13.91 8.16 -28.88
C SER A 17 14.75 7.47 -29.96
N ASP A 18 16.03 7.27 -29.69
CA ASP A 18 16.96 6.57 -30.59
C ASP A 18 16.66 5.05 -30.62
N ASP A 19 16.32 4.49 -29.46
CA ASP A 19 15.98 3.07 -29.31
C ASP A 19 14.49 2.76 -29.53
N TYR A 20 14.18 1.67 -30.24
CA TYR A 20 12.84 1.08 -30.33
C TYR A 20 12.85 -0.43 -30.00
N PRO A 21 12.04 -0.91 -29.02
CA PRO A 21 11.13 -0.13 -28.19
C PRO A 21 11.88 0.75 -27.17
N PRO A 22 11.35 1.95 -26.84
CA PRO A 22 12.01 2.85 -25.91
C PRO A 22 12.11 2.22 -24.51
N PRO A 23 13.24 2.37 -23.80
CA PRO A 23 13.40 1.77 -22.49
C PRO A 23 12.43 2.39 -21.48
N ASN A 24 12.01 1.57 -20.50
CA ASN A 24 11.03 1.97 -19.48
C ASN A 24 11.41 3.26 -18.75
N LEU A 25 12.70 3.49 -18.53
CA LEU A 25 13.20 4.70 -17.88
C LEU A 25 12.91 5.95 -18.73
N THR A 26 13.14 5.87 -20.04
CA THR A 26 12.89 6.99 -20.96
C THR A 26 11.39 7.27 -21.07
N LEU A 27 10.55 6.23 -21.20
CA LEU A 27 9.09 6.40 -21.15
C LEU A 27 8.59 7.05 -19.84
N CYS A 28 9.18 6.68 -18.69
CA CYS A 28 8.85 7.33 -17.42
C CYS A 28 9.25 8.80 -17.41
N LYS A 29 10.44 9.13 -17.94
CA LYS A 29 10.94 10.52 -18.00
C LYS A 29 10.09 11.38 -18.92
N THR A 30 9.72 10.89 -20.09
CA THR A 30 8.89 11.63 -21.04
C THR A 30 7.48 11.83 -20.53
N PHE A 31 6.88 10.83 -19.89
CA PHE A 31 5.59 11.01 -19.23
C PHE A 31 5.64 12.09 -18.15
N LYS A 32 6.70 12.11 -17.30
CA LYS A 32 6.89 13.19 -16.32
C LYS A 32 7.07 14.56 -16.98
N ALA A 33 7.79 14.63 -18.10
CA ALA A 33 7.95 15.87 -18.86
C ALA A 33 6.61 16.38 -19.41
N VAL A 34 5.74 15.49 -19.91
CA VAL A 34 4.38 15.85 -20.34
C VAL A 34 3.54 16.40 -19.19
N VAL A 35 3.60 15.78 -18.00
CA VAL A 35 2.90 16.30 -16.81
C VAL A 35 3.46 17.67 -16.40
N GLY A 36 4.78 17.86 -16.49
CA GLY A 36 5.43 19.16 -16.25
C GLY A 36 5.00 20.24 -17.25
N ALA A 37 4.90 19.91 -18.54
CA ALA A 37 4.41 20.82 -19.57
C ALA A 37 2.94 21.19 -19.32
N LEU A 38 2.09 20.22 -18.96
CA LEU A 38 0.70 20.46 -18.59
C LEU A 38 0.57 21.40 -17.39
N TYR A 39 1.45 21.26 -16.39
CA TYR A 39 1.47 22.13 -15.22
C TYR A 39 1.83 23.58 -15.60
N LEU A 40 2.81 23.78 -16.49
CA LEU A 40 3.20 25.11 -16.96
C LEU A 40 2.11 25.78 -17.82
N ASP A 41 1.37 24.99 -18.59
CA ASP A 41 0.31 25.48 -19.49
C ASP A 41 -1.02 25.76 -18.76
N GLN A 42 -1.53 24.79 -17.99
CA GLN A 42 -2.89 24.84 -17.40
C GLN A 42 -2.91 24.99 -15.87
N GLY A 43 -1.75 25.11 -15.23
CA GLY A 43 -1.62 25.30 -13.79
C GLY A 43 -1.92 24.06 -12.95
N TYR A 44 -1.96 24.28 -11.63
CA TYR A 44 -2.05 23.20 -10.63
C TYR A 44 -3.37 22.42 -10.69
N ASP A 45 -4.51 23.10 -10.78
CA ASP A 45 -5.82 22.44 -10.64
C ASP A 45 -6.09 21.42 -11.73
N ARG A 46 -5.71 21.73 -12.98
CA ARG A 46 -5.85 20.78 -14.09
C ARG A 46 -4.85 19.63 -13.97
N CYS A 47 -3.61 19.94 -13.64
CA CYS A 47 -2.55 18.93 -13.47
C CYS A 47 -2.89 17.95 -12.33
N SER A 48 -3.42 18.45 -11.21
CA SER A 48 -3.85 17.65 -10.07
C SER A 48 -4.96 16.67 -10.45
N LYS A 49 -5.97 17.12 -11.23
CA LYS A 49 -7.02 16.24 -11.77
C LYS A 49 -6.43 15.17 -12.70
N PHE A 50 -5.54 15.54 -13.60
CA PHE A 50 -4.87 14.58 -14.49
C PHE A 50 -4.10 13.51 -13.69
N VAL A 51 -3.32 13.90 -12.70
CA VAL A 51 -2.58 12.97 -11.82
C VAL A 51 -3.53 12.06 -11.05
N ARG A 52 -4.62 12.62 -10.50
CA ARG A 52 -5.64 11.84 -9.80
C ARG A 52 -6.29 10.80 -10.71
N ASP A 53 -6.68 11.21 -11.90
CA ASP A 53 -7.50 10.37 -12.80
C ASP A 53 -6.64 9.30 -13.51
N PHE A 54 -5.35 9.54 -13.77
CA PHE A 54 -4.47 8.56 -14.43
C PHE A 54 -3.55 7.79 -13.48
N ILE A 55 -3.01 8.43 -12.44
CA ILE A 55 -2.04 7.79 -11.53
C ILE A 55 -2.75 7.17 -10.33
N ALA A 56 -3.64 7.91 -9.65
CA ALA A 56 -4.28 7.39 -8.44
C ALA A 56 -5.19 6.18 -8.73
N VAL A 57 -5.82 6.13 -9.90
CA VAL A 57 -6.62 4.98 -10.36
C VAL A 57 -5.80 3.69 -10.44
N GLN A 58 -4.49 3.75 -10.70
CA GLN A 58 -3.63 2.55 -10.74
C GLN A 58 -3.40 1.90 -9.36
N LEU A 59 -3.81 2.57 -8.28
CA LEU A 59 -3.75 2.05 -6.92
C LEU A 59 -5.06 1.40 -6.48
N VAL A 60 -6.13 1.53 -7.27
CA VAL A 60 -7.42 0.88 -6.98
C VAL A 60 -7.24 -0.63 -7.08
N GLY A 61 -7.72 -1.36 -6.07
CA GLY A 61 -7.62 -2.82 -6.00
C GLY A 61 -6.26 -3.36 -5.55
N LYS A 62 -5.23 -2.51 -5.38
CA LYS A 62 -3.93 -2.95 -4.85
C LYS A 62 -3.94 -2.89 -3.32
N ARG A 63 -3.37 -3.92 -2.68
CA ARG A 63 -3.19 -3.92 -1.23
C ARG A 63 -2.00 -3.02 -0.89
N VAL A 64 -2.03 -2.42 0.30
CA VAL A 64 -0.92 -1.59 0.79
C VAL A 64 0.38 -2.37 0.81
N ASP A 65 0.32 -3.62 1.26
CA ASP A 65 1.48 -4.52 1.37
C ASP A 65 2.15 -4.79 0.00
N ASP A 66 1.39 -4.73 -1.10
CA ASP A 66 1.93 -4.92 -2.45
C ASP A 66 2.71 -3.68 -2.92
N VAL A 67 2.36 -2.51 -2.39
CA VAL A 67 2.94 -1.21 -2.76
C VAL A 67 4.07 -0.82 -1.80
N TRP A 68 3.93 -1.16 -0.53
CA TRP A 68 4.85 -0.81 0.53
C TRP A 68 5.28 -2.05 1.31
N VAL A 69 6.54 -2.44 1.11
CA VAL A 69 7.17 -3.53 1.84
C VAL A 69 7.56 -3.02 3.23
N VAL A 70 6.80 -3.43 4.24
CA VAL A 70 7.08 -3.11 5.65
C VAL A 70 8.00 -4.17 6.24
N THR A 71 9.25 -3.78 6.49
CA THR A 71 10.21 -4.60 7.25
C THR A 71 9.93 -4.45 8.74
N ASN A 72 9.67 -5.55 9.46
CA ASN A 72 9.32 -5.59 10.88
C ASN A 72 8.05 -4.75 11.25
N PRO A 73 6.85 -5.27 10.97
CA PRO A 73 5.60 -4.55 11.22
C PRO A 73 5.34 -4.29 12.71
N MET A 74 5.76 -5.19 13.61
CA MET A 74 5.61 -4.98 15.06
C MET A 74 6.43 -3.80 15.56
N GLY A 75 7.70 -3.69 15.14
CA GLY A 75 8.54 -2.56 15.52
C GLY A 75 8.02 -1.22 15.01
N LEU A 76 7.43 -1.20 13.81
CA LEU A 76 6.75 -0.02 13.28
C LEU A 76 5.51 0.33 14.11
N LEU A 77 4.69 -0.66 14.45
CA LEU A 77 3.48 -0.45 15.25
C LEU A 77 3.81 0.14 16.63
N VAL A 78 4.84 -0.36 17.31
CA VAL A 78 5.31 0.19 18.60
C VAL A 78 5.68 1.68 18.46
N LYS A 79 6.44 2.04 17.41
CA LYS A 79 6.83 3.43 17.17
C LYS A 79 5.62 4.33 16.92
N GLU A 80 4.64 3.87 16.16
CA GLU A 80 3.43 4.65 15.87
C GLU A 80 2.54 4.79 17.12
N LEU A 81 2.42 3.75 17.94
CA LEU A 81 1.69 3.82 19.22
C LEU A 81 2.37 4.77 20.21
N GLN A 82 3.70 4.74 20.29
CA GLN A 82 4.48 5.67 21.12
C GLN A 82 4.27 7.13 20.68
N LYS A 83 4.25 7.41 19.38
CA LYS A 83 3.94 8.76 18.85
C LYS A 83 2.54 9.23 19.23
N LEU A 84 1.58 8.31 19.31
CA LEU A 84 0.20 8.58 19.72
C LEU A 84 0.01 8.62 21.25
N GLY A 85 1.06 8.35 22.04
CA GLY A 85 0.97 8.27 23.50
C GLY A 85 0.17 7.08 24.02
N LEU A 86 0.01 6.03 23.21
CA LEU A 86 -0.68 4.79 23.58
C LEU A 86 0.29 3.78 24.19
N LYS A 87 -0.24 2.85 25.00
CA LYS A 87 0.57 1.76 25.57
C LYS A 87 1.07 0.79 24.52
N GLU A 88 2.14 0.09 24.87
CA GLU A 88 2.75 -0.91 24.01
C GLU A 88 1.76 -2.03 23.62
N PRO A 89 1.89 -2.56 22.40
CA PRO A 89 1.01 -3.61 21.90
C PRO A 89 1.35 -4.98 22.54
N GLU A 90 0.34 -5.70 22.99
CA GLU A 90 0.42 -7.09 23.45
C GLU A 90 -0.20 -8.04 22.41
N SER A 91 0.54 -9.05 21.96
CA SER A 91 0.01 -10.12 21.12
C SER A 91 -0.64 -11.21 21.98
N ARG A 92 -1.84 -11.67 21.58
CA ARG A 92 -2.56 -12.76 22.25
C ARG A 92 -3.17 -13.72 21.23
N LEU A 93 -3.06 -15.01 21.49
CA LEU A 93 -3.75 -16.04 20.73
C LEU A 93 -5.25 -15.96 21.02
N ILE A 94 -6.05 -15.74 19.98
CA ILE A 94 -7.52 -15.70 20.06
C ILE A 94 -8.10 -17.08 19.78
N TRP A 95 -7.56 -17.76 18.77
CA TRP A 95 -8.07 -19.04 18.31
C TRP A 95 -6.97 -19.87 17.65
N SER A 96 -7.07 -21.19 17.76
CA SER A 96 -6.18 -22.13 17.06
C SER A 96 -6.97 -23.34 16.58
N SER A 97 -6.57 -23.87 15.43
CA SER A 97 -7.14 -25.09 14.86
C SER A 97 -6.08 -25.87 14.09
N GLY A 98 -6.23 -27.20 14.09
CA GLY A 98 -5.28 -28.09 13.44
C GLY A 98 -3.88 -27.99 14.05
N SER A 99 -3.80 -27.66 15.35
CA SER A 99 -2.55 -27.66 16.12
C SER A 99 -1.87 -29.02 15.91
N ASN A 100 -0.61 -29.01 15.45
CA ASN A 100 0.16 -30.22 15.12
C ASN A 100 -0.19 -30.91 13.78
N THR A 101 -0.84 -30.20 12.85
CA THR A 101 -1.04 -30.65 11.46
C THR A 101 -0.28 -29.75 10.49
N VAL A 102 -0.10 -30.21 9.24
CA VAL A 102 0.52 -29.42 8.16
C VAL A 102 -0.29 -28.16 7.84
N LEU A 103 -1.61 -28.21 8.04
CA LEU A 103 -2.54 -27.11 7.78
C LEU A 103 -3.00 -26.46 9.09
N SER A 104 -2.04 -26.17 9.98
CA SER A 104 -2.34 -25.44 11.22
C SER A 104 -2.75 -24.01 10.92
N ASN A 105 -3.72 -23.49 11.68
CA ASN A 105 -4.18 -22.12 11.57
C ASN A 105 -4.29 -21.49 12.97
N TYR A 106 -3.58 -20.39 13.16
CA TYR A 106 -3.56 -19.60 14.39
C TYR A 106 -4.08 -18.21 14.11
N VAL A 107 -5.01 -17.73 14.94
CA VAL A 107 -5.51 -16.36 14.88
C VAL A 107 -4.96 -15.60 16.07
N VAL A 108 -4.09 -14.64 15.79
CA VAL A 108 -3.49 -13.76 16.79
C VAL A 108 -4.16 -12.39 16.71
N GLY A 109 -4.44 -11.81 17.88
CA GLY A 109 -4.90 -10.43 18.02
C GLY A 109 -3.87 -9.58 18.73
N ILE A 110 -3.76 -8.33 18.30
CA ILE A 110 -2.92 -7.33 18.96
C ILE A 110 -3.80 -6.39 19.75
N TYR A 111 -3.47 -6.22 21.02
CA TYR A 111 -4.20 -5.37 21.96
C TYR A 111 -3.30 -4.23 22.44
N SER A 112 -3.88 -3.04 22.64
CA SER A 112 -3.26 -1.97 23.42
C SER A 112 -4.30 -1.44 24.39
N ASP A 113 -3.95 -1.32 25.67
CA ASP A 113 -4.89 -0.90 26.73
C ASP A 113 -6.20 -1.72 26.74
N LYS A 114 -6.08 -3.05 26.57
CA LYS A 114 -7.21 -4.00 26.48
C LYS A 114 -8.15 -3.78 25.28
N LYS A 115 -7.81 -2.90 24.34
CA LYS A 115 -8.54 -2.68 23.09
C LYS A 115 -7.87 -3.44 21.95
N LEU A 116 -8.67 -4.19 21.18
CA LEU A 116 -8.19 -4.89 19.99
C LEU A 116 -7.85 -3.87 18.90
N LEU A 117 -6.59 -3.82 18.46
CA LEU A 117 -6.13 -2.96 17.37
C LEU A 117 -6.23 -3.66 16.02
N GLY A 118 -5.95 -4.97 15.97
CA GLY A 118 -5.97 -5.75 14.73
C GLY A 118 -5.89 -7.24 15.03
N LYS A 119 -6.32 -8.06 14.07
CA LYS A 119 -6.25 -9.53 14.16
C LYS A 119 -6.00 -10.14 12.80
N ALA A 120 -5.25 -11.22 12.75
CA ALA A 120 -5.06 -11.96 11.52
C ALA A 120 -4.84 -13.47 11.77
N PRO A 121 -5.25 -14.32 10.81
CA PRO A 121 -4.84 -15.71 10.76
C PRO A 121 -3.40 -15.83 10.25
N GLY A 122 -2.74 -16.94 10.57
CA GLY A 122 -1.46 -17.35 10.02
C GLY A 122 -1.21 -18.84 10.24
N GLU A 123 -0.31 -19.40 9.43
CA GLU A 123 0.04 -20.82 9.47
C GLU A 123 0.83 -21.17 10.73
N THR A 124 1.65 -20.23 11.20
CA THR A 124 2.44 -20.30 12.43
C THR A 124 2.08 -19.15 13.36
N LEU A 125 2.44 -19.27 14.65
CA LEU A 125 2.24 -18.18 15.61
C LEU A 125 2.96 -16.89 15.20
N THR A 126 4.18 -17.01 14.67
CA THR A 126 4.99 -15.86 14.23
C THR A 126 4.40 -15.17 13.00
N THR A 127 3.93 -15.95 12.02
CA THR A 127 3.29 -15.38 10.81
C THR A 127 1.96 -14.73 11.15
N ALA A 128 1.15 -15.36 12.03
CA ALA A 128 -0.10 -14.79 12.51
C ALA A 128 0.13 -13.46 13.26
N GLU A 129 1.16 -13.39 14.10
CA GLU A 129 1.55 -12.16 14.81
C GLU A 129 1.97 -11.05 13.84
N GLU A 130 2.84 -11.35 12.87
CA GLU A 130 3.23 -10.37 11.85
C GLU A 130 2.05 -9.88 11.01
N MET A 131 1.15 -10.78 10.61
CA MET A 131 -0.04 -10.42 9.85
C MET A 131 -1.01 -9.58 10.70
N ALA A 132 -1.15 -9.89 11.99
CA ALA A 132 -1.97 -9.11 12.91
C ALA A 132 -1.38 -7.70 13.10
N ALA A 133 -0.05 -7.56 13.09
CA ALA A 133 0.64 -6.27 13.16
C ALA A 133 0.38 -5.42 11.91
N ARG A 134 0.42 -6.05 10.73
CA ARG A 134 0.05 -5.39 9.47
C ARG A 134 -1.42 -4.96 9.49
N ASP A 135 -2.32 -5.80 9.99
CA ASP A 135 -3.74 -5.44 10.14
C ASP A 135 -3.93 -4.25 11.11
N ALA A 136 -3.26 -4.26 12.26
CA ALA A 136 -3.29 -3.17 13.22
C ALA A 136 -2.78 -1.84 12.61
N LEU A 137 -1.70 -1.87 11.83
CA LEU A 137 -1.19 -0.70 11.11
C LEU A 137 -2.20 -0.18 10.08
N ARG A 138 -2.85 -1.06 9.31
CA ARG A 138 -3.90 -0.65 8.36
C ARG A 138 -5.08 0.00 9.06
N ASN A 139 -5.45 -0.51 10.23
CA ASN A 139 -6.52 0.05 11.05
C ASN A 139 -6.14 1.43 11.58
N LEU A 140 -4.89 1.60 12.03
CA LEU A 140 -4.36 2.87 12.51
C LEU A 140 -4.34 3.95 11.41
N TYR A 141 -3.93 3.58 10.19
CA TYR A 141 -3.90 4.50 9.04
C TYR A 141 -5.22 4.63 8.29
N GLN A 142 -6.29 3.93 8.73
CA GLN A 142 -7.59 3.91 8.07
C GLN A 142 -7.54 3.42 6.60
N ILE A 143 -6.58 2.54 6.28
CA ILE A 143 -6.39 1.96 4.93
C ILE A 143 -6.99 0.55 4.86
N GLN A 144 -8.15 0.38 5.50
CA GLN A 144 -8.89 -0.89 5.48
C GLN A 144 -9.57 -1.08 4.14
N ASP A 145 -9.84 -2.34 3.78
CA ASP A 145 -10.58 -2.67 2.55
C ASP A 145 -12.00 -2.08 2.54
N LYS A 146 -12.58 -1.83 3.72
CA LYS A 146 -13.89 -1.18 3.89
C LYS A 146 -13.87 0.36 3.86
N ARG A 147 -12.74 0.99 3.54
CA ARG A 147 -12.64 2.45 3.47
C ARG A 147 -13.54 3.02 2.37
N THR A 148 -13.92 4.29 2.52
CA THR A 148 -14.67 4.98 1.46
C THR A 148 -13.83 5.05 0.18
N PRO A 149 -14.42 4.75 -0.99
CA PRO A 149 -13.71 4.84 -2.25
C PRO A 149 -13.29 6.28 -2.55
N LEU A 150 -12.28 6.42 -3.41
CA LEU A 150 -11.82 7.74 -3.86
C LEU A 150 -12.96 8.47 -4.57
N LYS A 151 -13.19 9.74 -4.19
CA LYS A 151 -14.16 10.60 -4.86
C LYS A 151 -13.50 11.22 -6.10
N PHE A 152 -14.12 11.02 -7.26
CA PHE A 152 -13.69 11.60 -8.54
C PHE A 152 -14.48 12.87 -8.85
#